data_AF-A0A0N5AWW9-F1
#
_entry.id   AF-A0A0N5AWW9-F1
#
_cell.length_a   1.000
_cell.length_b   1.000
_cell.length_c   1.000
_cell.angle_alpha   90.00
_cell.angle_beta   90.00
_cell.angle_gamma   90.00
#
_symmetry.space_group_name_H-M   'P 1'
#
loop_
_entity.id
_entity.type
_entity.pdbx_description
1 polymer ?
#
loop_
_entity_poly.entity_id
_entity_poly.type
_entity_poly.pdbx_seq_one_letter_code
_entity_poly.pdbx_strand_id
1 'polypeptide(L)'
;MTVLTEASTNYFQNIIKVQKAHNREIRKVSFIKDPHSQNVLMVTCSHDSLKIWSVTGDTHDTMSLAEIQEVKGWRNGVQDFDITNDGKLAATVGVDSVLHQTTFMDDTRHTVDKTEKFDIGFMEIWFICIIPNQIVYATTSYSGSLVILDTTGKVIKTAPFNGVKQISALDCSPDGKSIAVANNEGIVTIVDSENLSSRFNFEAHALKVRAVSFSPDSKRILTGSDDKTVKLYEILNTKAEAVSTFCGHRNVVTAVQFDHSLDGQRFASCSNDSCVIIWSAQSAKPLHIFKDLHEGVISSICFSFDNQFLASVGEDRTICVSQVDNGSRKMEEKFEESARESELQSQMHDGSNDNIHQYPSDLFVSEHKEEKEVKNVEDELLGKAGKDVDAVSDEEKQS
;
A
#
# COMPACT_ATOMS: atom_id res chain seq x y z
N MET A 1 43.32 10.38 5.20
CA MET A 1 42.20 11.11 4.57
C MET A 1 41.54 10.12 3.63
N THR A 2 40.63 9.31 4.15
CA THR A 2 39.92 8.29 3.38
C THR A 2 38.46 8.66 3.50
N VAL A 3 37.94 9.29 2.46
CA VAL A 3 36.53 9.64 2.36
C VAL A 3 35.81 8.34 1.97
N LEU A 4 35.23 7.64 2.93
CA LEU A 4 34.24 6.61 2.66
C LEU A 4 32.93 7.33 2.37
N THR A 5 32.60 7.47 1.08
CA THR A 5 31.24 7.74 0.65
C THR A 5 30.49 6.41 0.59
N GLU A 6 29.95 5.96 1.71
CA GLU A 6 28.91 4.92 1.71
C GLU A 6 27.57 5.58 1.37
N ALA A 7 27.25 5.57 0.08
CA ALA A 7 25.88 5.75 -0.36
C ALA A 7 25.18 4.40 -0.23
N SER A 8 24.31 4.23 0.77
CA SER A 8 23.38 3.11 0.85
C SER A 8 22.54 3.08 -0.43
N THR A 9 22.93 2.26 -1.41
CA THR A 9 22.24 2.17 -2.70
C THR A 9 21.00 1.32 -2.55
N ASN A 10 19.84 1.97 -2.45
CA ASN A 10 18.54 1.30 -2.58
C ASN A 10 18.54 0.49 -3.89
N TYR A 11 18.29 -0.82 -3.82
CA TYR A 11 18.36 -1.72 -4.97
C TYR A 11 17.01 -1.84 -5.65
N PHE A 12 16.87 -1.24 -6.83
CA PHE A 12 15.68 -1.32 -7.66
C PHE A 12 16.06 -1.88 -9.03
N GLN A 13 15.52 -3.04 -9.39
CA GLN A 13 15.88 -3.69 -10.65
C GLN A 13 14.71 -4.49 -11.21
N ASN A 14 14.48 -4.44 -12.52
CA ASN A 14 13.62 -5.41 -13.18
C ASN A 14 14.31 -6.77 -13.28
N ILE A 15 13.62 -7.82 -12.84
CA ILE A 15 14.18 -9.18 -12.78
C ILE A 15 13.44 -10.16 -13.70
N ILE A 16 12.15 -9.94 -13.94
CA ILE A 16 11.36 -10.76 -14.86
C ILE A 16 10.60 -9.85 -15.82
N LYS A 17 10.59 -10.26 -17.10
CA LYS A 17 9.75 -9.70 -18.16
C LYS A 17 9.18 -10.82 -19.02
N VAL A 18 7.91 -11.15 -18.82
CA VAL A 18 7.18 -12.15 -19.62
C VAL A 18 6.33 -11.42 -20.65
N GLN A 19 6.81 -11.37 -21.89
CA GLN A 19 6.07 -10.78 -23.00
C GLN A 19 4.97 -11.72 -23.50
N LYS A 20 3.85 -11.14 -23.97
CA LYS A 20 2.70 -11.90 -24.49
C LYS A 20 2.19 -12.94 -23.49
N ALA A 21 2.15 -12.58 -22.20
CA ALA A 21 1.65 -13.45 -21.14
C ALA A 21 0.17 -13.81 -21.34
N HIS A 22 -0.59 -12.90 -21.96
CA HIS A 22 -1.98 -13.10 -22.40
C HIS A 22 -2.15 -12.75 -23.88
N ASN A 23 -3.25 -13.18 -24.51
CA ASN A 23 -3.55 -12.81 -25.90
C ASN A 23 -4.12 -11.40 -26.00
N ARG A 24 -4.73 -10.92 -24.91
CA ARG A 24 -5.31 -9.59 -24.75
C ARG A 24 -4.64 -8.83 -23.60
N GLU A 25 -4.98 -7.56 -23.52
CA GLU A 25 -4.49 -6.60 -22.52
C GLU A 25 -4.75 -7.14 -21.11
N ILE A 26 -3.72 -7.07 -20.27
CA ILE A 26 -3.82 -7.49 -18.88
C ILE A 26 -4.38 -6.33 -18.10
N ARG A 27 -5.44 -6.57 -17.33
CA ARG A 27 -6.20 -5.53 -16.65
C ARG A 27 -5.80 -5.35 -15.19
N LYS A 28 -5.48 -6.44 -14.49
CA LYS A 28 -5.08 -6.42 -13.09
C LYS A 28 -4.06 -7.53 -12.76
N VAL A 29 -3.21 -7.27 -11.79
CA VAL A 29 -2.28 -8.24 -11.20
C VAL A 29 -2.40 -8.20 -9.68
N SER A 30 -2.35 -9.37 -9.04
CA SER A 30 -2.34 -9.51 -7.59
C SER A 30 -1.38 -10.61 -7.16
N PHE A 31 -0.59 -10.36 -6.12
CA PHE A 31 0.07 -11.44 -5.39
C PHE A 31 -0.93 -12.06 -4.41
N ILE A 32 -0.87 -13.39 -4.27
CA ILE A 32 -1.60 -14.14 -3.26
C ILE A 32 -0.62 -14.99 -2.47
N LYS A 33 -0.94 -15.22 -1.20
CA LYS A 33 -0.10 -16.05 -0.34
C LYS A 33 -0.89 -17.29 0.04
N ASP A 34 -0.38 -18.46 -0.35
CA ASP A 34 -0.99 -19.73 0.04
C ASP A 34 -0.98 -19.84 1.58
N PRO A 35 -2.15 -19.94 2.24
CA PRO A 35 -2.23 -20.07 3.69
C PRO A 35 -1.43 -21.27 4.22
N HIS A 36 -1.35 -22.37 3.45
CA HIS A 36 -0.74 -23.61 3.93
C HIS A 36 0.74 -23.70 3.60
N SER A 37 1.13 -23.57 2.33
CA SER A 37 2.55 -23.70 1.94
C SER A 37 3.37 -22.43 2.17
N GLN A 38 2.72 -21.28 2.43
CA GLN A 38 3.35 -19.96 2.45
C GLN A 38 3.97 -19.54 1.11
N ASN A 39 3.74 -20.32 0.04
CA ASN A 39 4.19 -19.97 -1.30
C ASN A 39 3.50 -18.68 -1.77
N VAL A 40 4.27 -17.82 -2.40
CA VAL A 40 3.75 -16.64 -3.08
C VAL A 40 3.38 -17.05 -4.51
N LEU A 41 2.11 -16.91 -4.85
CA LEU A 41 1.64 -17.03 -6.21
C LEU A 41 1.27 -15.65 -6.73
N MET A 42 1.18 -15.53 -8.04
CA MET A 42 0.70 -14.31 -8.68
C MET A 42 -0.46 -14.65 -9.59
N VAL A 43 -1.47 -13.79 -9.61
CA VAL A 43 -2.64 -13.92 -10.46
C VAL A 43 -2.71 -12.72 -11.38
N THR A 44 -2.88 -12.97 -12.67
CA THR A 44 -3.14 -11.92 -13.66
C THR A 44 -4.51 -12.12 -14.28
N CYS A 45 -5.27 -11.05 -14.39
CA CYS A 45 -6.56 -11.06 -15.04
C CYS A 45 -6.51 -10.17 -16.28
N SER A 46 -6.88 -10.75 -17.42
CA SER A 46 -6.92 -10.11 -18.73
C SER A 46 -8.33 -10.19 -19.30
N HIS A 47 -8.60 -9.44 -20.36
CA HIS A 47 -9.87 -9.55 -21.08
C HIS A 47 -10.18 -10.96 -21.60
N ASP A 48 -9.17 -11.82 -21.80
CA ASP A 48 -9.34 -13.17 -22.34
C ASP A 48 -9.35 -14.29 -21.29
N SER A 49 -8.56 -14.16 -20.23
CA SER A 49 -8.41 -15.21 -19.21
C SER A 49 -7.80 -14.68 -17.91
N LEU A 50 -7.96 -15.48 -16.86
CA LEU A 50 -7.22 -15.35 -15.61
C LEU A 50 -6.12 -16.41 -15.61
N LYS A 51 -4.91 -16.03 -15.25
CA LYS A 51 -3.79 -16.96 -15.15
C LYS A 51 -3.19 -16.92 -13.76
N ILE A 52 -2.86 -18.10 -13.25
CA ILE A 52 -2.14 -18.28 -12.00
C ILE A 52 -0.70 -18.63 -12.34
N TRP A 53 0.22 -17.96 -11.68
CA TRP A 53 1.66 -18.09 -11.90
C TRP A 53 2.35 -18.50 -10.62
N SER A 54 3.20 -19.51 -10.72
CA SER A 54 4.17 -19.84 -9.69
C SER A 54 5.29 -18.83 -9.76
N VAL A 55 5.62 -18.26 -8.61
CA VAL A 55 6.77 -17.38 -8.43
C VAL A 55 7.80 -18.19 -7.66
N THR A 56 8.88 -18.60 -8.33
CA THR A 56 9.93 -19.43 -7.73
C THR A 56 11.30 -18.80 -7.91
N GLY A 57 12.15 -18.96 -6.91
CA GLY A 57 13.52 -18.46 -6.90
C GLY A 57 13.81 -17.61 -5.68
N ASP A 58 15.06 -17.62 -5.24
CA ASP A 58 15.54 -16.80 -4.14
C ASP A 58 15.89 -15.39 -4.64
N THR A 59 15.96 -14.42 -3.73
CA THR A 59 16.39 -13.03 -3.98
C THR A 59 17.73 -12.90 -4.70
N HIS A 60 18.53 -13.97 -4.70
CA HIS A 60 19.88 -14.05 -5.24
C HIS A 60 20.00 -14.99 -6.45
N ASP A 61 18.99 -15.83 -6.72
CA ASP A 61 18.96 -16.76 -7.86
C ASP A 61 18.04 -16.23 -8.98
N THR A 62 18.06 -16.89 -10.14
CA THR A 62 17.14 -16.57 -11.24
C THR A 62 15.69 -16.81 -10.82
N MET A 63 15.02 -15.76 -10.36
CA MET A 63 13.58 -15.76 -10.16
C MET A 63 12.90 -16.12 -11.50
N SER A 64 11.95 -17.04 -11.45
CA SER A 64 11.22 -17.52 -12.60
C SER A 64 9.72 -17.41 -12.38
N LEU A 65 9.01 -17.12 -13.46
CA LEU A 65 7.55 -17.06 -13.46
C LEU A 65 7.03 -18.17 -14.38
N ALA A 66 6.32 -19.13 -13.80
CA ALA A 66 5.77 -20.27 -14.53
C ALA A 66 4.25 -20.28 -14.46
N GLU A 67 3.58 -20.37 -15.61
CA GLU A 67 2.12 -20.52 -15.67
C GLU A 67 1.71 -21.88 -15.07
N ILE A 68 0.83 -21.87 -14.07
CA ILE A 68 0.28 -23.07 -13.44
C ILE A 68 -1.05 -23.43 -14.09
N GLN A 69 -1.92 -22.44 -14.24
CA GLN A 69 -3.30 -22.64 -14.66
C GLN A 69 -3.82 -21.41 -15.41
N GLU A 70 -4.66 -21.67 -16.40
CA GLU A 70 -5.46 -20.67 -17.10
C GLU A 70 -6.95 -20.96 -16.91
N VAL A 71 -7.69 -19.95 -16.45
CA VAL A 71 -9.14 -19.96 -16.25
C VAL A 71 -9.79 -19.10 -17.31
N LYS A 72 -10.73 -19.70 -18.04
CA LYS A 72 -11.53 -19.05 -19.09
C LYS A 72 -13.00 -19.18 -18.74
N GLY A 73 -13.83 -18.29 -19.27
CA GLY A 73 -15.27 -18.46 -19.11
C GLY A 73 -16.11 -17.21 -19.31
N TRP A 74 -15.49 -16.02 -19.29
CA TRP A 74 -16.15 -14.75 -19.58
C TRP A 74 -16.00 -14.35 -21.04
N ARG A 75 -16.85 -13.43 -21.48
CA ARG A 75 -16.68 -12.81 -22.80
C ARG A 75 -15.56 -11.77 -22.70
N ASN A 76 -14.92 -11.48 -23.84
CA ASN A 76 -13.95 -10.38 -23.92
C ASN A 76 -14.56 -9.11 -23.30
N GLY A 77 -13.81 -8.43 -22.42
CA GLY A 77 -14.27 -7.19 -21.79
C GLY A 77 -14.35 -7.20 -20.27
N VAL A 78 -13.48 -7.94 -19.58
CA VAL A 78 -13.24 -7.74 -18.13
C VAL A 78 -12.94 -6.27 -17.85
N GLN A 79 -13.68 -5.66 -16.94
CA GLN A 79 -13.46 -4.28 -16.51
C GLN A 79 -12.62 -4.20 -15.25
N ASP A 80 -12.84 -5.12 -14.32
CA ASP A 80 -12.10 -5.21 -13.07
C ASP A 80 -12.10 -6.64 -12.52
N PHE A 81 -11.19 -6.87 -11.59
CA PHE A 81 -10.89 -8.14 -10.96
C PHE A 81 -10.56 -7.89 -9.50
N ASP A 82 -10.92 -8.78 -8.60
CA ASP A 82 -10.34 -8.76 -7.27
C ASP A 82 -10.21 -10.16 -6.70
N ILE A 83 -9.28 -10.35 -5.76
CA ILE A 83 -8.99 -11.65 -5.16
C ILE A 83 -8.70 -11.48 -3.68
N THR A 84 -9.20 -12.42 -2.88
CA THR A 84 -8.89 -12.44 -1.46
C THR A 84 -7.39 -12.68 -1.21
N ASN A 85 -6.87 -12.12 -0.13
CA ASN A 85 -5.44 -12.25 0.21
C ASN A 85 -4.97 -13.70 0.38
N ASP A 86 -5.88 -14.59 0.80
CA ASP A 86 -5.65 -16.03 0.92
C ASP A 86 -5.78 -16.79 -0.41
N GLY A 87 -6.09 -16.09 -1.51
CA GLY A 87 -6.19 -16.67 -2.84
C GLY A 87 -7.40 -17.57 -3.07
N LYS A 88 -8.32 -17.72 -2.11
CA LYS A 88 -9.42 -18.70 -2.20
C LYS A 88 -10.59 -18.25 -3.06
N LEU A 89 -10.79 -16.94 -3.19
CA LEU A 89 -11.92 -16.37 -3.90
C LEU A 89 -11.46 -15.25 -4.82
N ALA A 90 -11.61 -15.48 -6.12
CA ALA A 90 -11.49 -14.45 -7.14
C ALA A 90 -12.87 -14.02 -7.64
N ALA A 91 -13.00 -12.74 -7.96
CA ALA A 91 -14.17 -12.19 -8.60
C ALA A 91 -13.75 -11.38 -9.84
N THR A 92 -14.43 -11.61 -10.96
CA THR A 92 -14.18 -10.93 -12.23
C THR A 92 -15.49 -10.35 -12.74
N VAL A 93 -15.45 -9.10 -13.20
CA VAL A 93 -16.62 -8.39 -13.71
C VAL A 93 -16.31 -7.77 -15.06
N GLY A 94 -17.32 -7.60 -15.91
CA GLY A 94 -17.12 -7.07 -17.25
C GLY A 94 -18.35 -6.50 -17.93
N VAL A 95 -18.17 -6.19 -19.21
CA VAL A 95 -19.21 -5.66 -20.11
C VAL A 95 -20.30 -6.70 -20.39
N ASP A 96 -20.07 -7.96 -20.05
CA ASP A 96 -21.05 -9.03 -20.21
C ASP A 96 -22.10 -9.09 -19.09
N SER A 97 -22.15 -8.08 -18.21
CA SER A 97 -23.17 -7.93 -17.15
C SER A 97 -23.12 -9.00 -16.05
N VAL A 98 -22.11 -9.87 -16.07
CA VAL A 98 -22.05 -11.06 -15.21
C VAL A 98 -20.88 -10.96 -14.25
N LEU A 99 -21.17 -11.20 -12.97
CA LEU A 99 -20.15 -11.48 -11.97
C LEU A 99 -19.70 -12.94 -12.13
N HIS A 100 -18.42 -13.13 -12.43
CA HIS A 100 -17.77 -14.43 -12.43
C HIS A 100 -17.02 -14.60 -11.11
N GLN A 101 -17.40 -15.61 -10.33
CA GLN A 101 -16.76 -15.94 -9.06
C GLN A 101 -16.01 -17.26 -9.20
N THR A 102 -14.70 -17.24 -9.00
CA THR A 102 -13.85 -18.42 -9.06
C THR A 102 -13.35 -18.76 -7.67
N THR A 103 -13.69 -19.96 -7.20
CA THR A 103 -13.15 -20.52 -5.96
C THR A 103 -11.97 -21.42 -6.30
N PHE A 104 -10.94 -21.36 -5.45
CA PHE A 104 -9.76 -22.18 -5.58
C PHE A 104 -9.66 -23.15 -4.40
N MET A 105 -9.17 -24.35 -4.69
CA MET A 105 -8.86 -25.35 -3.68
C MET A 105 -7.73 -24.87 -2.78
N ASP A 106 -7.76 -25.29 -1.51
CA ASP A 106 -6.62 -25.20 -0.58
C ASP A 106 -5.54 -26.23 -0.97
N ASP A 107 -5.02 -26.14 -2.19
CA ASP A 107 -3.87 -26.89 -2.65
C ASP A 107 -2.72 -25.95 -3.05
N THR A 108 -1.50 -26.51 -3.10
CA THR A 108 -0.27 -25.77 -3.42
C THR A 108 -0.28 -25.06 -4.78
N ARG A 109 -1.23 -25.40 -5.66
CA ARG A 109 -1.36 -24.85 -7.01
C ARG A 109 -2.55 -23.90 -7.16
N HIS A 110 -3.36 -23.77 -6.12
CA HIS A 110 -4.66 -23.08 -6.14
C HIS A 110 -5.49 -23.55 -7.33
N THR A 111 -5.66 -24.87 -7.46
CA THR A 111 -6.46 -25.44 -8.54
C THR A 111 -7.89 -24.92 -8.44
N VAL A 112 -8.46 -24.45 -9.55
CA VAL A 112 -9.88 -24.06 -9.59
C VAL A 112 -10.78 -25.19 -9.09
N ASP A 113 -11.54 -24.91 -8.04
CA ASP A 113 -12.61 -25.77 -7.55
C ASP A 113 -13.87 -25.55 -8.38
N LYS A 114 -14.35 -24.30 -8.42
CA LYS A 114 -15.58 -23.94 -9.15
C LYS A 114 -15.46 -22.54 -9.75
N THR A 115 -16.14 -22.33 -10.86
CA THR A 115 -16.44 -20.99 -11.37
C THR A 115 -17.95 -20.82 -11.52
N GLU A 116 -18.50 -19.91 -10.74
CA GLU A 116 -19.91 -19.54 -10.73
C GLU A 116 -20.15 -18.25 -11.49
N LYS A 117 -21.36 -18.12 -12.03
CA LYS A 117 -21.78 -16.97 -12.81
C LYS A 117 -23.05 -16.41 -12.20
N PHE A 118 -23.03 -15.15 -11.86
CA PHE A 118 -24.16 -14.45 -11.27
C PHE A 118 -24.58 -13.31 -12.20
N ASP A 119 -25.79 -13.43 -12.74
CA ASP A 119 -26.47 -12.31 -13.38
C ASP A 119 -27.12 -11.47 -12.29
N ILE A 120 -26.51 -10.31 -12.02
CA ILE A 120 -26.97 -9.41 -10.97
C ILE A 120 -28.02 -8.41 -11.48
N GLY A 121 -28.45 -8.50 -12.75
CA GLY A 121 -29.52 -7.68 -13.32
C GLY A 121 -29.10 -6.26 -13.71
N PHE A 122 -27.80 -5.98 -13.84
CA PHE A 122 -27.26 -4.68 -14.26
C PHE A 122 -26.51 -4.79 -15.58
N MET A 123 -26.70 -3.83 -16.50
CA MET A 123 -26.15 -3.93 -17.87
C MET A 123 -24.62 -4.00 -17.94
N GLU A 124 -23.90 -3.38 -17.03
CA GLU A 124 -22.44 -3.38 -17.04
C GLU A 124 -21.94 -3.21 -15.60
N ILE A 125 -20.85 -3.87 -15.28
CA ILE A 125 -20.22 -3.80 -13.97
C ILE A 125 -18.77 -3.38 -14.20
N TRP A 126 -18.37 -2.27 -13.60
CA TRP A 126 -17.10 -1.62 -13.93
C TRP A 126 -15.99 -1.90 -12.93
N PHE A 127 -16.32 -1.94 -11.63
CA PHE A 127 -15.36 -2.12 -10.56
C PHE A 127 -15.88 -3.11 -9.53
N ILE A 128 -14.95 -3.84 -8.91
CA ILE A 128 -15.22 -4.82 -7.88
C ILE A 128 -14.16 -4.77 -6.79
N CYS A 129 -14.57 -4.95 -5.54
CA CYS A 129 -13.69 -5.11 -4.39
C CYS A 129 -14.26 -6.14 -3.43
N ILE A 130 -13.40 -6.98 -2.86
CA ILE A 130 -13.73 -8.01 -1.88
C ILE A 130 -13.18 -7.56 -0.53
N ILE A 131 -14.05 -7.41 0.46
CA ILE A 131 -13.62 -7.16 1.84
C ILE A 131 -13.29 -8.50 2.51
N PRO A 132 -12.21 -8.57 3.32
CA PRO A 132 -11.96 -9.73 4.18
C PRO A 132 -13.19 -9.95 5.09
N ASN A 133 -13.86 -11.11 4.94
CA ASN A 133 -15.17 -11.53 5.52
C ASN A 133 -16.35 -11.70 4.51
N GLN A 134 -16.06 -12.05 3.26
CA GLN A 134 -17.05 -12.63 2.32
C GLN A 134 -18.16 -11.69 1.82
N ILE A 135 -17.89 -10.37 1.78
CA ILE A 135 -18.79 -9.43 1.12
C ILE A 135 -18.11 -8.88 -0.13
N VAL A 136 -18.81 -8.98 -1.26
CA VAL A 136 -18.35 -8.51 -2.56
C VAL A 136 -19.06 -7.19 -2.87
N TYR A 137 -18.29 -6.12 -3.06
CA TYR A 137 -18.80 -4.82 -3.46
C TYR A 137 -18.59 -4.65 -4.96
N ALA A 138 -19.67 -4.39 -5.68
CA ALA A 138 -19.63 -4.17 -7.11
C ALA A 138 -20.25 -2.81 -7.45
N THR A 139 -19.61 -2.07 -8.34
CA THR A 139 -20.18 -0.84 -8.88
C THR A 139 -20.91 -1.15 -10.18
N THR A 140 -22.13 -0.65 -10.32
CA THR A 140 -22.89 -0.79 -11.55
C THR A 140 -22.67 0.42 -12.45
N SER A 141 -22.61 0.17 -13.76
CA SER A 141 -22.31 1.17 -14.79
C SER A 141 -23.37 2.26 -14.91
N TYR A 142 -22.91 3.47 -15.28
CA TYR A 142 -23.65 4.72 -15.59
C TYR A 142 -24.72 5.20 -14.60
N SER A 143 -25.11 4.38 -13.64
CA SER A 143 -26.09 4.69 -12.60
C SER A 143 -25.45 5.38 -11.38
N GLY A 144 -24.13 5.26 -11.23
CA GLY A 144 -23.42 5.69 -10.04
C GLY A 144 -23.85 4.92 -8.79
N SER A 145 -24.38 3.70 -8.92
CA SER A 145 -24.83 2.90 -7.77
C SER A 145 -23.78 1.90 -7.33
N LEU A 146 -23.56 1.82 -6.01
CA LEU A 146 -22.79 0.77 -5.37
C LEU A 146 -23.75 -0.33 -4.92
N VAL A 147 -23.36 -1.56 -5.19
CA VAL A 147 -24.13 -2.76 -4.86
C VAL A 147 -23.29 -3.65 -3.95
N ILE A 148 -23.92 -4.11 -2.87
CA ILE A 148 -23.38 -5.14 -1.99
C ILE A 148 -23.95 -6.48 -2.43
N LEU A 149 -23.06 -7.43 -2.65
CA LEU A 149 -23.35 -8.81 -2.97
C LEU A 149 -22.82 -9.72 -1.86
N ASP A 150 -23.55 -10.78 -1.53
CA ASP A 150 -22.97 -11.89 -0.78
C ASP A 150 -22.10 -12.79 -1.70
N THR A 151 -21.41 -13.77 -1.12
CA THR A 151 -20.64 -14.79 -1.85
C THR A 151 -21.48 -15.70 -2.75
N THR A 152 -22.80 -15.58 -2.74
CA THR A 152 -23.71 -16.29 -3.66
C THR A 152 -24.16 -15.40 -4.80
N GLY A 153 -23.57 -14.20 -4.94
CA GLY A 153 -23.93 -13.21 -5.97
C GLY A 153 -25.30 -12.57 -5.76
N LYS A 154 -25.93 -12.77 -4.60
CA LYS A 154 -27.23 -12.16 -4.30
C LYS A 154 -27.02 -10.73 -3.85
N VAL A 155 -27.80 -9.82 -4.43
CA VAL A 155 -27.86 -8.43 -4.00
C VAL A 155 -28.41 -8.34 -2.59
N ILE A 156 -27.57 -7.90 -1.66
CA ILE A 156 -27.95 -7.58 -0.28
C ILE A 156 -28.53 -6.17 -0.24
N LYS A 157 -27.83 -5.22 -0.86
CA LYS A 157 -28.16 -3.79 -0.76
C LYS A 157 -27.66 -3.02 -1.97
N THR A 158 -28.40 -1.98 -2.35
CA THR A 158 -28.00 -1.01 -3.37
C THR A 158 -28.11 0.39 -2.78
N ALA A 159 -27.09 1.22 -2.99
CA ALA A 159 -27.12 2.63 -2.64
C ALA A 159 -26.78 3.48 -3.87
N PRO A 160 -27.67 4.39 -4.31
CA PRO A 160 -27.37 5.32 -5.36
C PRO A 160 -26.49 6.47 -4.83
N PHE A 161 -25.37 6.76 -5.49
CA PHE A 161 -24.58 7.95 -5.21
C PHE A 161 -25.10 9.10 -6.07
N ASN A 162 -26.22 9.67 -5.63
CA ASN A 162 -26.90 10.77 -6.32
C ASN A 162 -25.92 11.94 -6.55
N GLY A 163 -25.79 12.38 -7.80
CA GLY A 163 -24.88 13.47 -8.20
C GLY A 163 -23.55 13.00 -8.80
N VAL A 164 -23.24 11.71 -8.74
CA VAL A 164 -22.04 11.13 -9.38
C VAL A 164 -22.39 10.62 -10.78
N LYS A 165 -21.85 11.24 -11.83
CA LYS A 165 -22.12 10.82 -13.22
C LYS A 165 -21.57 9.43 -13.54
N GLN A 166 -20.40 9.09 -12.99
CA GLN A 166 -19.76 7.80 -13.22
C GLN A 166 -18.69 7.54 -12.16
N ILE A 167 -18.76 6.38 -11.53
CA ILE A 167 -17.68 5.87 -10.67
C ILE A 167 -16.51 5.45 -11.57
N SER A 168 -15.28 5.72 -11.14
CA SER A 168 -14.07 5.49 -11.93
C SER A 168 -12.97 4.73 -11.20
N ALA A 169 -13.10 4.56 -9.89
CA ALA A 169 -12.26 3.70 -9.08
C ALA A 169 -12.96 3.35 -7.77
N LEU A 170 -12.61 2.21 -7.20
CA LEU A 170 -13.10 1.76 -5.91
C LEU A 170 -11.97 1.06 -5.17
N ASP A 171 -11.90 1.27 -3.85
CA ASP A 171 -11.05 0.48 -2.96
C ASP A 171 -11.70 0.35 -1.57
N CYS A 172 -11.40 -0.75 -0.88
CA CYS A 172 -11.91 -1.03 0.45
C CYS A 172 -10.82 -0.83 1.50
N SER A 173 -11.18 -0.27 2.64
CA SER A 173 -10.23 -0.12 3.74
C SER A 173 -9.83 -1.50 4.30
N PRO A 174 -8.55 -1.72 4.65
CA PRO A 174 -8.11 -2.99 5.25
C PRO A 174 -8.84 -3.38 6.54
N ASP A 175 -9.37 -2.41 7.30
CA ASP A 175 -10.20 -2.66 8.47
C ASP A 175 -11.65 -3.08 8.14
N GLY A 176 -12.02 -3.07 6.86
CA GLY A 176 -13.31 -3.46 6.32
C GLY A 176 -14.46 -2.49 6.61
N LYS A 177 -14.19 -1.32 7.20
CA LYS A 177 -15.24 -0.38 7.66
C LYS A 177 -15.58 0.71 6.65
N SER A 178 -14.77 0.92 5.63
CA SER A 178 -14.92 2.04 4.72
C SER A 178 -14.59 1.67 3.28
N ILE A 179 -15.23 2.37 2.36
CA ILE A 179 -15.04 2.21 0.92
C ILE A 179 -14.78 3.59 0.34
N ALA A 180 -13.72 3.70 -0.46
CA ALA A 180 -13.42 4.90 -1.22
C ALA A 180 -14.03 4.74 -2.62
N VAL A 181 -14.92 5.66 -2.98
CA VAL A 181 -15.59 5.69 -4.27
C VAL A 181 -15.16 6.95 -5.00
N ALA A 182 -14.39 6.79 -6.07
CA ALA A 182 -13.87 7.89 -6.88
C ALA A 182 -14.69 8.08 -8.15
N ASN A 183 -14.72 9.30 -8.69
CA ASN A 183 -15.50 9.59 -9.89
C ASN A 183 -14.77 10.41 -10.97
N ASN A 184 -15.44 10.53 -12.11
CA ASN A 184 -14.96 11.29 -13.27
C ASN A 184 -14.83 12.81 -13.03
N GLU A 185 -15.46 13.36 -12.00
CA GLU A 185 -15.45 14.78 -11.67
C GLU A 185 -14.35 15.14 -10.66
N GLY A 186 -13.46 14.19 -10.33
CA GLY A 186 -12.33 14.45 -9.44
C GLY A 186 -12.65 14.31 -7.95
N ILE A 187 -13.85 13.85 -7.59
CA ILE A 187 -14.32 13.71 -6.22
C ILE A 187 -14.10 12.28 -5.72
N VAL A 188 -13.68 12.17 -4.46
CA VAL A 188 -13.65 10.90 -3.71
C VAL A 188 -14.65 10.98 -2.57
N THR A 189 -15.54 9.98 -2.49
CA THR A 189 -16.52 9.83 -1.41
C THR A 189 -16.10 8.65 -0.53
N ILE A 190 -16.05 8.88 0.79
CA ILE A 190 -15.84 7.82 1.78
C ILE A 190 -17.20 7.35 2.28
N VAL A 191 -17.40 6.04 2.18
CA VAL A 191 -18.68 5.37 2.44
C VAL A 191 -18.49 4.37 3.56
N ASP A 192 -19.46 4.28 4.46
CA ASP A 192 -19.53 3.18 5.44
C ASP A 192 -19.87 1.86 4.74
N SER A 193 -19.08 0.82 4.98
CA SER A 193 -19.19 -0.46 4.27
C SER A 193 -20.42 -1.27 4.64
N GLU A 194 -20.96 -1.13 5.87
CA GLU A 194 -22.10 -1.91 6.35
C GLU A 194 -23.42 -1.36 5.79
N ASN A 195 -23.56 -0.03 5.79
CA ASN A 195 -24.83 0.61 5.49
C ASN A 195 -24.80 1.49 4.23
N LEU A 196 -23.68 1.55 3.52
CA LEU A 196 -23.48 2.33 2.28
C LEU A 196 -23.81 3.82 2.43
N SER A 197 -23.78 4.33 3.66
CA SER A 197 -24.01 5.74 3.91
C SER A 197 -22.75 6.55 3.55
N SER A 198 -22.93 7.67 2.84
CA SER A 198 -21.82 8.59 2.59
C SER A 198 -21.41 9.25 3.91
N ARG A 199 -20.17 9.04 4.34
CA ARG A 199 -19.62 9.70 5.53
C ARG A 199 -19.23 11.13 5.22
N PHE A 200 -18.45 11.32 4.16
CA PHE A 200 -18.06 12.61 3.62
C PHE A 200 -17.48 12.43 2.20
N ASN A 201 -17.34 13.51 1.46
CA ASN A 201 -16.63 13.54 0.19
C ASN A 201 -15.64 14.72 0.17
N PHE A 202 -14.70 14.68 -0.77
CA PHE A 202 -13.72 15.74 -0.96
C PHE A 202 -13.31 15.82 -2.43
N GLU A 203 -13.01 17.04 -2.88
CA GLU A 203 -12.44 17.31 -4.20
C GLU A 203 -10.95 16.91 -4.19
N ALA A 204 -10.66 15.71 -4.69
CA ALA A 204 -9.29 15.21 -4.72
C ALA A 204 -8.51 15.84 -5.89
N HIS A 205 -9.12 15.87 -7.07
CA HIS A 205 -8.47 16.31 -8.31
C HIS A 205 -9.40 17.20 -9.13
N ALA A 206 -8.81 17.97 -10.06
CA ALA A 206 -9.59 18.77 -11.01
C ALA A 206 -10.12 17.93 -12.19
N LEU A 207 -9.59 16.72 -12.37
CA LEU A 207 -9.96 15.77 -13.42
C LEU A 207 -10.24 14.39 -12.81
N LYS A 208 -10.82 13.50 -13.61
CA LYS A 208 -11.16 12.12 -13.27
C LYS A 208 -10.12 11.43 -12.39
N VAL A 209 -10.56 10.87 -11.27
CA VAL A 209 -9.73 10.02 -10.40
C VAL A 209 -9.80 8.59 -10.92
N ARG A 210 -8.69 8.03 -11.40
CA ARG A 210 -8.61 6.68 -11.97
C ARG A 210 -8.22 5.60 -10.97
N ALA A 211 -7.58 5.99 -9.89
CA ALA A 211 -7.06 5.04 -8.92
C ALA A 211 -7.20 5.59 -7.52
N VAL A 212 -7.61 4.72 -6.59
CA VAL A 212 -7.63 4.99 -5.16
C VAL A 212 -7.03 3.82 -4.43
N SER A 213 -6.35 4.07 -3.31
CA SER A 213 -5.81 3.01 -2.45
C SER A 213 -5.78 3.46 -1.00
N PHE A 214 -6.35 2.68 -0.09
CA PHE A 214 -6.22 2.85 1.36
C PHE A 214 -4.86 2.40 1.85
N SER A 215 -4.34 3.10 2.85
CA SER A 215 -3.16 2.65 3.59
C SER A 215 -3.48 1.43 4.46
N PRO A 216 -2.46 0.67 4.88
CA PRO A 216 -2.65 -0.55 5.70
C PRO A 216 -3.38 -0.29 7.01
N ASP A 217 -3.17 0.88 7.62
CA ASP A 217 -3.83 1.31 8.85
C ASP A 217 -5.23 1.93 8.62
N SER A 218 -5.72 1.97 7.37
CA SER A 218 -7.00 2.56 6.96
C SER A 218 -7.14 4.07 7.23
N LYS A 219 -6.04 4.77 7.56
CA LYS A 219 -6.06 6.20 7.94
C LYS A 219 -5.63 7.14 6.83
N ARG A 220 -5.09 6.64 5.73
CA ARG A 220 -4.63 7.46 4.60
C ARG A 220 -5.18 6.91 3.30
N ILE A 221 -5.30 7.78 2.30
CA ILE A 221 -5.72 7.43 0.94
C ILE A 221 -4.75 8.03 -0.06
N LEU A 222 -4.36 7.21 -1.05
CA LEU A 222 -3.76 7.66 -2.29
C LEU A 222 -4.83 7.81 -3.36
N THR A 223 -4.65 8.82 -4.20
CA THR A 223 -5.50 9.10 -5.36
C THR A 223 -4.61 9.37 -6.58
N GLY A 224 -4.93 8.78 -7.72
CA GLY A 224 -4.25 9.00 -9.01
C GLY A 224 -5.25 9.47 -10.07
N SER A 225 -4.88 10.45 -10.89
CA SER A 225 -5.82 11.17 -11.76
C SER A 225 -5.32 11.39 -13.19
N ASP A 226 -6.28 11.73 -14.06
CA ASP A 226 -6.05 12.32 -15.39
C ASP A 226 -5.25 13.63 -15.35
N ASP A 227 -5.20 14.31 -14.20
CA ASP A 227 -4.33 15.48 -14.00
C ASP A 227 -2.83 15.13 -13.84
N LYS A 228 -2.48 13.84 -13.96
CA LYS A 228 -1.11 13.29 -13.98
C LYS A 228 -0.42 13.34 -12.61
N THR A 229 -1.15 13.67 -11.55
CA THR A 229 -0.61 13.71 -10.19
C THR A 229 -1.12 12.53 -9.37
N VAL A 230 -0.33 12.19 -8.35
CA VAL A 230 -0.79 11.38 -7.22
C VAL A 230 -0.95 12.29 -6.02
N LYS A 231 -2.01 12.12 -5.23
CA LYS A 231 -2.19 12.86 -3.97
C LYS A 231 -2.42 11.92 -2.82
N LEU A 232 -1.79 12.25 -1.69
CA LEU A 232 -1.94 11.57 -0.41
C LEU A 232 -2.82 12.40 0.51
N TYR A 233 -3.80 11.75 1.12
CA TYR A 233 -4.71 12.34 2.09
C TYR A 233 -4.65 11.58 3.40
N GLU A 234 -4.83 12.30 4.51
CA GLU A 234 -5.11 11.73 5.82
C GLU A 234 -6.62 11.79 6.08
N ILE A 235 -7.19 10.66 6.50
CA ILE A 235 -8.59 10.50 6.82
C ILE A 235 -8.80 10.88 8.28
N LEU A 236 -9.60 11.91 8.48
CA LEU A 236 -10.13 12.31 9.77
C LEU A 236 -11.60 11.86 9.88
N ASN A 237 -12.22 12.08 11.03
CA ASN A 237 -13.58 11.57 11.31
C ASN A 237 -14.61 11.96 10.23
N THR A 238 -14.55 13.20 9.74
CA THR A 238 -15.55 13.81 8.84
C THR A 238 -14.97 14.48 7.59
N LYS A 239 -13.66 14.38 7.37
CA LYS A 239 -12.98 14.98 6.21
C LYS A 239 -11.70 14.23 5.87
N ALA A 240 -11.19 14.48 4.68
CA ALA A 240 -9.83 14.10 4.30
C ALA A 240 -8.99 15.39 4.10
N GLU A 241 -7.78 15.41 4.64
CA GLU A 241 -6.85 16.52 4.48
C GLU A 241 -5.70 16.14 3.56
N ALA A 242 -5.38 17.01 2.60
CA ALA A 242 -4.28 16.76 1.68
C ALA A 242 -2.94 16.87 2.42
N VAL A 243 -2.16 15.79 2.41
CA VAL A 243 -0.84 15.71 3.03
C VAL A 243 0.24 16.11 2.03
N SER A 244 0.16 15.58 0.79
CA SER A 244 1.18 15.80 -0.23
C SER A 244 0.64 15.57 -1.63
N THR A 245 1.21 16.29 -2.60
CA THR A 245 1.00 16.08 -4.04
C THR A 245 2.31 15.63 -4.67
N PHE A 246 2.25 14.55 -5.44
CA PHE A 246 3.40 13.91 -6.07
C PHE A 246 3.32 14.13 -7.59
N CYS A 247 4.30 14.89 -8.08
CA CYS A 247 4.44 15.23 -9.50
C CYS A 247 5.61 14.45 -10.09
N GLY A 248 5.39 13.75 -11.21
CA GLY A 248 6.46 13.01 -11.88
C GLY A 248 6.00 12.29 -13.15
N HIS A 249 4.75 11.82 -13.17
CA HIS A 249 4.16 11.24 -14.38
C HIS A 249 3.92 12.30 -15.46
N ARG A 250 4.11 11.88 -16.72
CA ARG A 250 3.93 12.72 -17.92
C ARG A 250 2.55 12.55 -18.54
N ASN A 251 1.82 11.52 -18.13
CA ASN A 251 0.48 11.19 -18.60
C ASN A 251 -0.41 10.74 -17.43
N VAL A 252 -1.64 10.39 -17.73
CA VAL A 252 -2.65 10.02 -16.72
C VAL A 252 -2.16 8.90 -15.81
N VAL A 253 -2.41 9.02 -14.50
CA VAL A 253 -2.07 7.96 -13.53
C VAL A 253 -3.17 6.92 -13.55
N THR A 254 -2.82 5.65 -13.76
CA THR A 254 -3.77 4.55 -13.98
C THR A 254 -3.97 3.66 -12.77
N ALA A 255 -2.93 3.47 -11.95
CA ALA A 255 -3.02 2.76 -10.68
C ALA A 255 -2.10 3.38 -9.63
N VAL A 256 -2.51 3.26 -8.37
CA VAL A 256 -1.72 3.60 -7.19
C VAL A 256 -1.88 2.48 -6.18
N GLN A 257 -0.85 2.17 -5.41
CA GLN A 257 -0.95 1.16 -4.36
C GLN A 257 0.04 1.44 -3.23
N PHE A 258 -0.44 1.41 -1.99
CA PHE A 258 0.44 1.39 -0.83
C PHE A 258 1.24 0.10 -0.74
N ASP A 259 2.45 0.23 -0.20
CA ASP A 259 3.24 -0.91 0.25
C ASP A 259 2.72 -1.36 1.61
N HIS A 260 2.03 -2.50 1.65
CA HIS A 260 1.35 -2.97 2.85
C HIS A 260 2.28 -3.48 3.94
N SER A 261 3.49 -3.89 3.58
CA SER A 261 4.46 -4.45 4.52
C SER A 261 5.22 -3.39 5.34
N LEU A 262 5.31 -2.17 4.81
CA LEU A 262 6.05 -1.05 5.41
C LEU A 262 5.11 -0.01 6.00
N ASP A 263 3.95 -0.41 6.51
CA ASP A 263 2.95 0.48 7.11
C ASP A 263 2.60 1.70 6.22
N GLY A 264 2.65 1.53 4.88
CA GLY A 264 2.41 2.59 3.93
C GLY A 264 3.42 3.75 3.98
N GLN A 265 4.66 3.51 4.41
CA GLN A 265 5.75 4.50 4.33
C GLN A 265 6.25 4.71 2.88
N ARG A 266 5.89 3.78 1.99
CA ARG A 266 6.16 3.80 0.56
C ARG A 266 4.90 3.44 -0.21
N PHE A 267 4.84 3.86 -1.46
CA PHE A 267 3.81 3.44 -2.39
C PHE A 267 4.36 3.43 -3.82
N ALA A 268 3.61 2.84 -4.74
CA ALA A 268 3.91 2.87 -6.17
C ALA A 268 2.75 3.48 -6.95
N SER A 269 3.08 4.03 -8.12
CA SER A 269 2.10 4.46 -9.12
C SER A 269 2.55 4.07 -10.52
N CYS A 270 1.58 3.83 -11.40
CA CYS A 270 1.84 3.61 -12.82
C CYS A 270 0.92 4.48 -13.69
N SER A 271 1.26 4.60 -14.98
CA SER A 271 0.66 5.58 -15.86
C SER A 271 0.66 5.17 -17.33
N ASN A 272 -0.14 5.87 -18.14
CA ASN A 272 -0.09 5.87 -19.60
C ASN A 272 1.24 6.40 -20.17
N ASP A 273 2.17 6.89 -19.35
CA ASP A 273 3.53 7.24 -19.77
C ASP A 273 4.51 6.06 -19.76
N SER A 274 3.99 4.84 -19.55
CA SER A 274 4.76 3.59 -19.50
C SER A 274 5.79 3.52 -18.36
N CYS A 275 5.70 4.41 -17.36
CA CYS A 275 6.56 4.41 -16.20
C CYS A 275 5.86 3.85 -14.97
N VAL A 276 6.62 3.16 -14.12
CA VAL A 276 6.25 2.86 -12.73
C VAL A 276 7.15 3.68 -11.82
N ILE A 277 6.57 4.42 -10.88
CA ILE A 277 7.31 5.26 -9.94
C ILE A 277 7.09 4.74 -8.53
N ILE A 278 8.19 4.57 -7.79
CA ILE A 278 8.20 4.27 -6.37
C ILE A 278 8.37 5.58 -5.60
N TRP A 279 7.54 5.81 -4.60
CA TRP A 279 7.48 7.07 -3.85
C TRP A 279 7.66 6.84 -2.35
N SER A 280 8.32 7.76 -1.68
CA SER A 280 8.23 7.84 -0.22
C SER A 280 6.93 8.55 0.15
N ALA A 281 6.16 8.02 1.11
CA ALA A 281 4.99 8.71 1.62
C ALA A 281 5.34 9.93 2.49
N GLN A 282 6.58 10.01 2.98
CA GLN A 282 7.06 11.11 3.83
C GLN A 282 7.67 12.26 3.04
N SER A 283 8.06 12.02 1.79
CA SER A 283 8.67 13.04 0.94
C SER A 283 8.01 13.03 -0.43
N ALA A 284 7.66 14.20 -0.97
CA ALA A 284 7.11 14.33 -2.32
C ALA A 284 8.13 14.04 -3.45
N LYS A 285 9.15 13.22 -3.20
CA LYS A 285 10.21 12.84 -4.14
C LYS A 285 10.09 11.36 -4.52
N PRO A 286 10.34 11.02 -5.80
CA PRO A 286 10.41 9.63 -6.22
C PRO A 286 11.65 8.98 -5.62
N LEU A 287 11.48 7.78 -5.08
CA LEU A 287 12.57 6.90 -4.65
C LEU A 287 13.23 6.22 -5.86
N HIS A 288 12.41 5.82 -6.83
CA HIS A 288 12.87 5.21 -8.08
C HIS A 288 11.85 5.38 -9.20
N ILE A 289 12.33 5.36 -10.45
CA ILE A 289 11.49 5.42 -11.65
C ILE A 289 11.93 4.28 -12.57
N PHE A 290 11.06 3.28 -12.71
CA PHE A 290 11.22 2.25 -13.72
C PHE A 290 10.71 2.77 -15.06
N LYS A 291 11.63 2.91 -16.01
CA LYS A 291 11.34 3.25 -17.41
C LYS A 291 11.45 2.00 -18.26
N ASP A 292 10.75 1.98 -19.39
CA ASP A 292 10.89 0.96 -20.42
C ASP A 292 10.53 -0.48 -19.99
N LEU A 293 9.81 -0.62 -18.86
CA LEU A 293 9.21 -1.91 -18.46
C LEU A 293 8.16 -2.35 -19.47
N HIS A 294 7.29 -1.41 -19.88
CA HIS A 294 6.15 -1.66 -20.74
C HIS A 294 6.20 -0.80 -22.00
N GLU A 295 5.62 -1.32 -23.08
CA GLU A 295 5.39 -0.61 -24.34
C GLU A 295 3.90 -0.22 -24.44
N GLY A 296 3.46 0.75 -23.64
CA GLY A 296 2.07 1.20 -23.62
C GLY A 296 1.55 1.51 -22.22
N VAL A 297 0.23 1.51 -22.08
CA VAL A 297 -0.42 1.82 -20.80
C VAL A 297 -0.20 0.70 -19.81
N ILE A 298 0.25 1.04 -18.61
CA ILE A 298 0.30 0.13 -17.46
C ILE A 298 -1.06 0.22 -16.77
N SER A 299 -1.75 -0.89 -16.58
CA SER A 299 -3.13 -0.94 -16.07
C SER A 299 -3.20 -1.23 -14.58
N SER A 300 -2.18 -1.89 -14.01
CA SER A 300 -2.17 -2.33 -12.63
C SER A 300 -0.75 -2.60 -12.12
N ILE A 301 -0.59 -2.48 -10.81
CA ILE A 301 0.62 -2.76 -10.04
C ILE A 301 0.25 -3.51 -8.76
N CYS A 302 1.14 -4.38 -8.28
CA CYS A 302 0.95 -5.11 -7.02
C CYS A 302 2.26 -5.33 -6.28
N PHE A 303 2.38 -4.90 -5.03
CA PHE A 303 3.48 -5.30 -4.14
C PHE A 303 3.32 -6.74 -3.65
N SER A 304 4.42 -7.47 -3.55
CA SER A 304 4.44 -8.77 -2.86
C SER A 304 4.30 -8.59 -1.34
N PHE A 305 3.80 -9.61 -0.65
CA PHE A 305 3.57 -9.55 0.81
C PHE A 305 4.86 -9.41 1.63
N ASP A 306 5.97 -9.93 1.12
CA ASP A 306 7.30 -9.79 1.71
C ASP A 306 8.02 -8.50 1.27
N ASN A 307 7.40 -7.74 0.35
CA ASN A 307 7.85 -6.47 -0.18
C ASN A 307 9.27 -6.47 -0.75
N GLN A 308 9.60 -7.59 -1.37
CA GLN A 308 10.80 -7.71 -2.16
C GLN A 308 10.51 -7.43 -3.62
N PHE A 309 9.24 -7.51 -4.04
CA PHE A 309 8.85 -7.44 -5.43
C PHE A 309 7.66 -6.51 -5.67
N LEU A 310 7.68 -5.90 -6.86
CA LEU A 310 6.56 -5.16 -7.44
C LEU A 310 6.26 -5.77 -8.81
N ALA A 311 5.03 -6.25 -8.99
CA ALA A 311 4.52 -6.65 -10.28
C ALA A 311 3.85 -5.47 -10.99
N SER A 312 3.96 -5.43 -12.32
CA SER A 312 3.31 -4.45 -13.19
C SER A 312 2.85 -5.11 -14.48
N VAL A 313 1.67 -4.72 -14.95
CA VAL A 313 1.00 -5.29 -16.13
C VAL A 313 0.27 -4.22 -16.92
N GLY A 314 -0.01 -4.45 -18.21
CA GLY A 314 -0.64 -3.45 -19.06
C GLY A 314 -1.16 -3.92 -20.42
N GLU A 315 -1.43 -2.93 -21.27
CA GLU A 315 -1.95 -3.10 -22.64
C GLU A 315 -0.97 -3.86 -23.55
N ASP A 316 0.32 -3.79 -23.25
CA ASP A 316 1.38 -4.47 -23.99
C ASP A 316 1.39 -6.00 -23.76
N ARG A 317 0.54 -6.49 -22.84
CA ARG A 317 0.37 -7.90 -22.48
C ARG A 317 1.61 -8.50 -21.83
N THR A 318 2.45 -7.64 -21.27
CA THR A 318 3.67 -8.03 -20.57
C THR A 318 3.41 -8.08 -19.08
N ILE A 319 4.04 -9.04 -18.40
CA ILE A 319 4.19 -9.05 -16.96
C ILE A 319 5.62 -8.68 -16.64
N CYS A 320 5.81 -7.62 -15.86
CA CYS A 320 7.11 -7.21 -15.35
C CYS A 320 7.13 -7.38 -13.83
N VAL A 321 8.08 -8.16 -13.30
CA VAL A 321 8.36 -8.24 -11.86
C VAL A 321 9.68 -7.55 -11.60
N SER A 322 9.67 -6.60 -10.67
CA SER A 322 10.85 -5.82 -10.31
C SER A 322 11.16 -6.00 -8.83
N GLN A 323 12.42 -6.22 -8.51
CA GLN A 323 12.91 -6.19 -7.15
C GLN A 323 12.86 -4.76 -6.63
N VAL A 324 12.33 -4.61 -5.42
CA VAL A 324 12.26 -3.36 -4.68
C VAL A 324 13.01 -3.52 -3.38
N ASP A 325 13.72 -2.47 -2.97
CA ASP A 325 14.46 -2.49 -1.71
C ASP A 325 13.50 -2.73 -0.54
N ASN A 326 13.81 -3.72 0.29
CA ASN A 326 13.00 -4.12 1.45
C ASN A 326 13.44 -3.38 2.74
N GLY A 327 14.46 -2.50 2.66
CA GLY A 327 14.98 -1.78 3.82
C GLY A 327 15.73 -2.65 4.83
N SER A 328 15.80 -3.98 4.65
CA SER A 328 16.49 -4.90 5.57
C SER A 328 18.01 -4.77 5.50
N ARG A 329 18.55 -4.34 4.36
CA ARG A 329 19.99 -4.04 4.21
C ARG A 329 20.48 -3.02 5.23
N LYS A 330 19.64 -2.05 5.64
CA LYS A 330 20.01 -1.08 6.69
C LYS A 330 20.18 -1.71 8.08
N MET A 331 19.52 -2.84 8.36
CA MET A 331 19.77 -3.59 9.60
C MET A 331 21.00 -4.47 9.48
N GLU A 332 21.14 -5.21 8.37
CA GLU A 332 22.30 -6.09 8.15
C GLU A 332 23.62 -5.31 8.09
N GLU A 333 23.66 -4.17 7.40
CA GLU A 333 24.83 -3.27 7.37
C GLU A 333 25.18 -2.76 8.78
N LYS A 334 24.18 -2.42 9.61
CA LYS A 334 24.44 -2.00 11.02
C LYS A 334 24.96 -3.14 11.89
N PHE A 335 24.50 -4.37 11.67
CA PHE A 335 25.01 -5.54 12.38
C PHE A 335 26.43 -5.88 11.94
N GLU A 336 26.74 -5.80 10.65
CA GLU A 336 28.09 -5.99 10.12
C GLU A 336 29.06 -4.88 10.56
N GLU A 337 28.62 -3.63 10.61
CA GLU A 337 29.42 -2.50 11.09
C GLU A 337 29.74 -2.65 12.59
N SER A 338 28.74 -3.01 13.41
CA SER A 338 28.92 -3.33 14.83
C SER A 338 29.84 -4.54 15.06
N ALA A 339 29.77 -5.56 14.19
CA ALA A 339 30.66 -6.72 14.24
C ALA A 339 32.10 -6.34 13.86
N ARG A 340 32.31 -5.53 12.81
CA ARG A 340 33.64 -5.01 12.42
C ARG A 340 34.26 -4.14 13.51
N GLU A 341 33.48 -3.26 14.14
CA GLU A 341 33.95 -2.45 15.27
C GLU A 341 34.37 -3.31 16.46
N SER A 342 33.63 -4.39 16.75
CA SER A 342 33.96 -5.35 17.80
C SER A 342 35.25 -6.11 17.49
N GLU A 343 35.45 -6.52 16.23
CA GLU A 343 36.70 -7.16 15.77
C GLU A 343 37.90 -6.20 15.85
N LEU A 344 37.75 -4.95 15.42
CA LEU A 344 38.79 -3.91 15.53
C LEU A 344 39.17 -3.62 16.99
N GLN A 345 38.19 -3.59 17.91
CA GLN A 345 38.46 -3.41 19.35
C GLN A 345 39.19 -4.61 19.96
N SER A 346 38.86 -5.83 19.57
CA SER A 346 39.58 -7.03 20.03
C SER A 346 41.02 -7.10 19.51
N GLN A 347 41.27 -6.70 18.26
CA GLN A 347 42.62 -6.61 17.69
C GLN A 347 43.48 -5.52 18.35
N MET A 348 42.87 -4.43 18.84
CA MET A 348 43.58 -3.42 19.63
C MET A 348 43.92 -3.89 21.06
N HIS A 349 43.15 -4.83 21.64
CA HIS A 349 43.42 -5.37 22.97
C HIS A 349 44.52 -6.44 22.98
N ASP A 350 44.74 -7.12 21.86
CA ASP A 350 45.79 -8.15 21.72
C ASP A 350 47.18 -7.55 21.40
N GLY A 351 47.24 -6.23 21.11
CA GLY A 351 48.49 -5.51 20.81
C GLY A 351 49.17 -4.84 22.01
N SER A 352 48.59 -4.93 23.21
CA SER A 352 49.12 -4.25 24.40
C SER A 352 49.13 -5.16 25.63
N ASN A 353 50.03 -6.15 25.62
CA ASN A 353 50.51 -6.75 26.86
C ASN A 353 51.91 -7.33 26.65
N ASP A 354 52.91 -6.47 26.81
CA ASP A 354 54.19 -6.86 27.39
C ASP A 354 54.85 -5.61 28.00
N ASN A 355 54.63 -5.43 29.31
CA ASN A 355 55.64 -5.11 30.32
C ASN A 355 54.98 -4.56 31.58
N ILE A 356 54.74 -5.45 32.54
CA ILE A 356 54.42 -5.13 33.93
C ILE A 356 55.74 -5.01 34.69
N HIS A 357 55.98 -3.89 35.37
CA HIS A 357 56.89 -3.84 36.51
C HIS A 357 56.18 -3.29 37.76
N GLN A 358 56.22 -4.14 38.79
CA GLN A 358 55.74 -3.97 40.16
C GLN A 358 56.44 -2.84 40.91
N TYR A 359 55.74 -2.23 41.89
CA TYR A 359 56.32 -1.90 43.21
C TYR A 359 55.24 -2.01 44.31
N PRO A 360 55.63 -2.27 45.59
CA PRO A 360 54.75 -2.84 46.61
C PRO A 360 54.23 -1.84 47.67
N SER A 361 53.31 -2.39 48.46
CA SER A 361 52.58 -1.94 49.66
C SER A 361 53.32 -1.09 50.70
N ASP A 362 52.60 -0.12 51.32
CA ASP A 362 52.61 0.07 52.78
C ASP A 362 51.61 1.12 53.37
N LEU A 363 51.13 0.80 54.59
CA LEU A 363 50.70 1.61 55.75
C LEU A 363 49.30 2.29 55.89
N PHE A 364 48.45 1.62 56.70
CA PHE A 364 47.80 2.04 57.97
C PHE A 364 47.22 3.47 58.22
N VAL A 365 45.92 3.48 58.58
CA VAL A 365 45.23 4.14 59.73
C VAL A 365 44.43 5.45 59.57
N SER A 366 43.30 5.39 60.28
CA SER A 366 42.10 6.21 60.50
C SER A 366 42.25 7.68 60.90
N GLU A 367 41.22 8.50 60.61
CA GLU A 367 40.31 9.07 61.63
C GLU A 367 39.11 9.84 61.03
N HIS A 368 38.04 9.93 61.83
CA HIS A 368 36.73 10.53 61.60
C HIS A 368 36.69 12.05 61.36
N LYS A 369 35.62 12.52 60.69
CA LYS A 369 34.83 13.68 61.14
C LYS A 369 33.41 13.69 60.57
N GLU A 370 32.43 13.71 61.47
CA GLU A 370 31.01 14.06 61.26
C GLU A 370 30.81 15.59 61.17
N GLU A 371 29.74 16.03 60.50
CA GLU A 371 28.73 17.05 60.94
C GLU A 371 27.78 17.39 59.75
N LYS A 372 26.50 17.00 59.79
CA LYS A 372 25.27 17.75 60.18
C LYS A 372 24.94 18.97 59.27
N GLU A 373 23.89 18.93 58.43
CA GLU A 373 22.43 19.09 58.66
C GLU A 373 21.96 20.55 58.37
N VAL A 374 20.89 20.75 57.58
CA VAL A 374 19.74 21.67 57.82
C VAL A 374 18.77 21.70 56.62
N LYS A 375 17.48 21.79 56.98
CA LYS A 375 16.20 21.69 56.24
C LYS A 375 15.76 22.96 55.48
N ASN A 376 14.72 22.75 54.65
CA ASN A 376 13.61 23.65 54.27
C ASN A 376 13.91 24.87 53.37
N VAL A 377 13.11 25.05 52.30
CA VAL A 377 11.91 25.91 52.26
C VAL A 377 11.29 25.81 50.85
N GLU A 378 10.05 25.30 50.79
CA GLU A 378 9.06 25.68 49.78
C GLU A 378 8.59 27.10 50.13
N ASP A 379 8.78 28.08 49.23
CA ASP A 379 7.97 29.29 49.08
C ASP A 379 8.68 30.29 48.16
N GLU A 380 8.57 30.09 46.83
CA GLU A 380 8.81 31.19 45.88
C GLU A 380 8.04 31.01 44.56
N LEU A 381 6.77 30.56 44.66
CA LEU A 381 5.81 30.53 43.53
C LEU A 381 4.55 31.38 43.77
N LEU A 382 4.58 32.31 44.72
CA LEU A 382 3.50 33.27 44.94
C LEU A 382 4.06 34.69 45.08
N GLY A 383 4.14 35.42 43.96
CA GLY A 383 4.45 36.85 44.02
C GLY A 383 4.89 37.50 42.71
N LYS A 384 4.01 37.54 41.70
CA LYS A 384 3.84 38.65 40.73
C LYS A 384 3.05 38.18 39.49
N ALA A 385 1.74 38.41 39.49
CA ALA A 385 0.97 38.90 38.33
C ALA A 385 -0.52 38.92 38.71
N GLY A 386 -0.91 39.97 39.45
CA GLY A 386 -2.29 40.30 39.71
C GLY A 386 -2.40 41.80 39.88
N LYS A 387 -2.71 42.49 38.79
CA LYS A 387 -3.43 43.78 38.68
C LYS A 387 -3.25 44.34 37.27
N ASP A 388 -4.24 44.10 36.41
CA ASP A 388 -5.08 45.15 35.82
C ASP A 388 -6.25 44.48 35.07
N VAL A 389 -7.39 44.29 35.73
CA VAL A 389 -8.61 45.12 35.79
C VAL A 389 -9.68 44.62 34.80
N ASP A 390 -10.70 43.98 35.36
CA ASP A 390 -12.04 43.83 34.81
C ASP A 390 -12.66 45.21 34.53
N ALA A 391 -13.04 45.48 33.28
CA ALA A 391 -14.17 46.34 32.93
C ALA A 391 -14.48 46.17 31.44
N VAL A 392 -15.53 45.40 31.14
CA VAL A 392 -16.74 45.84 30.42
C VAL A 392 -17.55 44.58 30.11
N SER A 393 -18.63 44.48 30.88
CA SER A 393 -19.77 43.59 30.74
C SER A 393 -20.64 43.98 29.55
N ASP A 394 -21.38 42.99 29.05
CA ASP A 394 -22.75 43.08 28.54
C ASP A 394 -23.05 44.05 27.40
N GLU A 395 -23.19 43.50 26.18
CA GLU A 395 -24.36 43.73 25.31
C GLU A 395 -24.20 42.87 24.04
N GLU A 396 -25.02 41.82 23.89
CA GLU A 396 -25.62 41.45 22.60
C GLU A 396 -26.61 40.28 22.78
N LYS A 397 -27.84 40.65 23.15
CA LYS A 397 -29.06 39.94 22.76
C LYS A 397 -30.00 40.98 22.13
N GLN A 398 -30.53 40.62 20.96
CA GLN A 398 -31.64 41.22 20.21
C GLN A 398 -31.34 42.44 19.30
N SER A 399 -31.24 42.17 18.00
CA SER A 399 -32.19 42.69 17.00
C SER A 399 -32.32 41.74 15.81
#